data_AF-A0A6H5HF56-F1
#
_entry.id   AF-A0A6H5HF56-F1
#
_cell.length_a   1.000
_cell.length_b   1.000
_cell.length_c   1.000
_cell.angle_alpha   90.00
_cell.angle_beta   90.00
_cell.angle_gamma   90.00
#
_symmetry.space_group_name_H-M   'P 1'
#
loop_
_entity.id
_entity.type
_entity.pdbx_description
1 polymer ?
#
loop_
_entity_poly.entity_id
_entity_poly.type
_entity_poly.pdbx_seq_one_letter_code
_entity_poly.pdbx_strand_id
1 'polypeptide(L)'
;MNYALIAYNNSVHSVSKLTPFELLYGHLNSKSMLDLDLDYTLANNYLSQHKDKVKALYTRISDQFVEHKEKVLEKRNEGRADPPEIPPEIFVKTVQRQSKTKPKYNKEEVKEVNPELKTALIIPRHHNTKEKIHLTNIKPPRKYYETAVDHAWDDTLDKSEMLVHKFGLRITRDNLLSLKPGNWVDDMVVNFYMELIDLRSRENPTLPTSFCFNSFLYPSLVAGGYDRVRMFTRRSNIFEKSIICIPIFQSNHWTLIVVKVKEKQIIYLDSLSEKKDSKILVRESTTILDNIHSYLAYEYLEKTGVLLDSENWETIGIRSIPQQSNSDDCGVFMCQFAKYSTQAKPFSFTSDQIPNIRGQMCLEILTGFLR
;
A
#
# COMPACT_ATOMS: atom_id res chain seq x y z
N MET A 1 -82.26 -24.92 4.14
CA MET A 1 -83.35 -23.92 4.08
C MET A 1 -83.76 -23.78 2.62
N ASN A 2 -85.01 -24.16 2.29
CA ASN A 2 -85.56 -24.07 0.93
C ASN A 2 -86.10 -22.64 0.70
N TYR A 3 -85.25 -21.73 0.20
CA TYR A 3 -85.73 -20.46 -0.34
C TYR A 3 -85.68 -20.55 -1.86
N ALA A 4 -86.84 -20.37 -2.51
CA ALA A 4 -86.93 -20.21 -3.95
C ALA A 4 -86.93 -18.72 -4.29
N LEU A 5 -86.09 -18.31 -5.23
CA LEU A 5 -86.03 -16.94 -5.73
C LEU A 5 -87.13 -16.80 -6.79
N ILE A 6 -88.28 -16.23 -6.40
CA ILE A 6 -89.51 -16.29 -7.20
C ILE A 6 -89.48 -15.34 -8.41
N ALA A 7 -88.67 -14.26 -8.37
CA ALA A 7 -88.46 -13.40 -9.53
C ALA A 7 -87.12 -12.66 -9.45
N TYR A 8 -86.35 -12.73 -10.54
CA TYR A 8 -85.15 -11.94 -10.76
C TYR A 8 -85.38 -11.04 -11.97
N ASN A 9 -85.25 -9.72 -11.82
CA ASN A 9 -85.50 -8.76 -12.88
C ASN A 9 -84.25 -7.91 -13.20
N ASN A 10 -84.32 -7.18 -14.32
CA ASN A 10 -83.21 -6.37 -14.80
C ASN A 10 -82.79 -5.26 -13.83
N SER A 11 -83.70 -4.77 -12.98
CA SER A 11 -83.38 -3.77 -11.95
C SER A 11 -82.51 -4.36 -10.84
N VAL A 12 -82.78 -5.60 -10.40
CA VAL A 12 -81.93 -6.29 -9.43
C VAL A 12 -80.55 -6.58 -10.04
N HIS A 13 -80.50 -6.96 -11.32
CA HIS A 13 -79.22 -7.15 -12.02
C HIS A 13 -78.45 -5.83 -12.20
N SER A 14 -79.11 -4.72 -12.52
CA SER A 14 -78.40 -3.45 -12.76
C SER A 14 -77.78 -2.89 -11.48
N VAL A 15 -78.43 -3.11 -10.34
CA VAL A 15 -77.95 -2.64 -9.03
C VAL A 15 -76.88 -3.56 -8.46
N SER A 16 -77.11 -4.87 -8.45
CA SER A 16 -76.16 -5.82 -7.85
C SER A 16 -75.01 -6.19 -8.79
N LYS A 17 -75.25 -6.18 -10.11
CA LYS A 17 -74.40 -6.78 -11.15
C LYS A 17 -74.06 -8.25 -10.91
N LEU A 18 -74.80 -8.94 -10.05
CA LEU A 18 -74.60 -10.34 -9.70
C LEU A 18 -75.75 -11.16 -10.24
N THR A 19 -75.43 -12.30 -10.85
CA THR A 19 -76.41 -13.26 -11.34
C THR A 19 -77.27 -13.84 -10.20
N PRO A 20 -78.46 -14.38 -10.48
CA PRO A 20 -79.31 -14.99 -9.46
C PRO A 20 -78.59 -16.05 -8.61
N PHE A 21 -77.66 -16.79 -9.23
CA PHE A 21 -76.85 -17.80 -8.56
C PHE A 21 -75.80 -17.20 -7.63
N GLU A 22 -75.10 -16.15 -8.04
CA GLU A 22 -74.12 -15.45 -7.20
C GLU A 22 -74.77 -14.79 -5.98
N LEU A 23 -76.04 -14.36 -6.10
CA LEU A 23 -76.80 -13.82 -4.97
C LEU A 23 -77.22 -14.90 -3.96
N LEU A 24 -77.51 -16.12 -4.43
CA LEU A 24 -77.95 -17.23 -3.58
C LEU A 24 -76.77 -17.96 -2.92
N TYR A 25 -75.66 -18.12 -3.64
CA TYR A 25 -74.54 -18.98 -3.23
C TYR A 25 -73.22 -18.24 -2.99
N GLY A 26 -73.15 -16.93 -3.25
CA GLY A 26 -71.94 -16.12 -3.13
C GLY A 26 -70.99 -16.23 -4.34
N HIS A 27 -69.82 -15.60 -4.25
CA HIS A 27 -68.83 -15.48 -5.34
C HIS A 27 -68.01 -16.76 -5.57
N LEU A 28 -68.67 -17.90 -5.75
CA LEU A 28 -68.02 -19.14 -6.13
C LEU A 28 -68.32 -19.41 -7.61
N ASN A 29 -67.27 -19.34 -8.43
CA ASN A 29 -67.32 -19.47 -9.90
C ASN A 29 -67.62 -20.91 -10.40
N SER A 30 -68.21 -21.80 -9.60
CA SER A 30 -68.56 -23.16 -10.03
C SER A 30 -70.05 -23.27 -10.37
N LYS A 31 -70.36 -23.85 -11.55
CA LYS A 31 -71.73 -24.11 -12.02
C LYS A 31 -72.31 -25.45 -11.52
N SER A 32 -71.60 -26.18 -10.67
CA SER A 32 -72.00 -27.50 -10.14
C SER A 32 -72.17 -27.45 -8.62
N MET A 33 -73.30 -27.92 -8.12
CA MET A 33 -73.70 -27.89 -6.70
C MET A 33 -72.90 -28.86 -5.80
N LEU A 34 -72.08 -29.73 -6.38
CA LEU A 34 -71.37 -30.81 -5.66
C LEU A 34 -69.84 -30.73 -5.74
N ASP A 35 -69.28 -29.68 -6.36
CA ASP A 35 -67.82 -29.52 -6.48
C ASP A 35 -67.36 -28.36 -5.60
N LEU A 36 -67.36 -28.62 -4.30
CA LEU A 36 -66.92 -27.72 -3.23
C LEU A 36 -65.44 -28.01 -2.91
N ASP A 37 -64.53 -27.81 -3.87
CA ASP A 37 -63.09 -27.70 -3.55
C ASP A 37 -62.75 -26.26 -3.12
N LEU A 38 -63.60 -25.73 -2.23
CA LEU A 38 -63.49 -24.39 -1.66
C LEU A 38 -62.18 -24.23 -0.90
N ASP A 39 -61.77 -25.27 -0.18
CA ASP A 39 -60.52 -25.28 0.56
C ASP A 39 -59.32 -25.21 -0.37
N TYR A 40 -59.36 -25.93 -1.50
CA TYR A 40 -58.29 -25.89 -2.51
C TYR A 40 -58.19 -24.53 -3.20
N THR A 41 -59.32 -23.93 -3.56
CA THR A 41 -59.35 -22.60 -4.20
C THR A 41 -58.96 -21.48 -3.23
N LEU A 42 -59.41 -21.53 -1.97
CA LEU A 42 -58.98 -20.60 -0.92
C LEU A 42 -57.49 -20.73 -0.61
N ALA A 43 -56.98 -21.96 -0.50
CA ALA A 43 -55.56 -22.21 -0.27
C ALA A 43 -54.68 -21.68 -1.41
N ASN A 44 -55.07 -21.91 -2.67
CA ASN A 44 -54.32 -21.40 -3.82
C ASN A 44 -54.37 -19.87 -3.93
N ASN A 45 -55.53 -19.26 -3.67
CA ASN A 45 -55.64 -17.80 -3.64
C ASN A 45 -54.78 -17.21 -2.52
N TYR A 46 -54.79 -17.81 -1.33
CA TYR A 46 -53.93 -17.40 -0.21
C TYR A 46 -52.45 -17.52 -0.56
N LEU A 47 -52.02 -18.66 -1.13
CA LEU A 47 -50.63 -18.89 -1.54
C LEU A 47 -50.17 -17.90 -2.61
N SER A 48 -51.03 -17.61 -3.60
CA SER A 48 -50.73 -16.65 -4.66
C SER A 48 -50.56 -15.23 -4.10
N GLN A 49 -51.53 -14.77 -3.29
CA GLN A 49 -51.46 -13.45 -2.66
C GLN A 49 -50.25 -13.33 -1.71
N HIS A 50 -49.92 -14.39 -0.97
CA HIS A 50 -48.76 -14.41 -0.10
C HIS A 50 -47.46 -14.32 -0.91
N LYS A 51 -47.35 -15.05 -2.02
CA LYS A 51 -46.20 -15.00 -2.93
C LYS A 51 -45.99 -13.60 -3.50
N ASP A 52 -47.05 -12.90 -3.89
CA ASP A 52 -46.97 -11.53 -4.39
C ASP A 52 -46.53 -10.53 -3.33
N LYS A 53 -47.08 -10.65 -2.10
CA LYS A 53 -46.64 -9.84 -0.94
C LYS A 53 -45.16 -10.06 -0.62
N VAL A 54 -44.72 -11.32 -0.62
CA VAL A 54 -43.32 -11.69 -0.37
C VAL A 54 -42.41 -11.13 -1.47
N LYS A 55 -42.80 -11.25 -2.74
CA LYS A 55 -42.05 -10.70 -3.86
C LYS A 55 -41.88 -9.17 -3.74
N ALA A 56 -42.96 -8.46 -3.39
CA ALA A 56 -42.93 -7.02 -3.16
C ALA A 56 -42.05 -6.60 -1.97
N LEU A 57 -42.00 -7.42 -0.91
CA LEU A 57 -41.09 -7.21 0.22
C LEU A 57 -39.62 -7.41 -0.19
N TYR A 58 -39.32 -8.49 -0.92
CA TYR A 58 -37.96 -8.75 -1.39
C TYR A 58 -37.44 -7.65 -2.32
N THR A 59 -38.26 -7.14 -3.23
CA THR A 59 -37.85 -6.03 -4.10
C THR A 59 -37.53 -4.78 -3.27
N ARG A 60 -38.40 -4.40 -2.32
CA ARG A 60 -38.14 -3.24 -1.44
C ARG A 60 -36.87 -3.38 -0.61
N ILE A 61 -36.63 -4.57 -0.05
CA ILE A 61 -35.42 -4.84 0.74
C ILE A 61 -34.18 -4.76 -0.16
N SER A 62 -34.25 -5.34 -1.36
CA SER A 62 -33.15 -5.27 -2.34
C SER A 62 -32.85 -3.83 -2.74
N ASP A 63 -33.89 -3.03 -3.03
CA ASP A 63 -33.75 -1.63 -3.41
C ASP A 63 -33.11 -0.82 -2.27
N GLN A 64 -33.51 -1.04 -1.01
CA GLN A 64 -32.88 -0.40 0.15
C GLN A 64 -31.40 -0.79 0.30
N PHE A 65 -31.03 -2.04 0.04
CA PHE A 65 -29.63 -2.47 0.07
C PHE A 65 -28.82 -1.83 -1.05
N VAL A 66 -29.39 -1.70 -2.25
CA VAL A 66 -28.75 -1.03 -3.39
C VAL A 66 -28.56 0.45 -3.08
N GLU A 67 -29.59 1.14 -2.61
CA GLU A 67 -29.55 2.56 -2.25
C GLU A 67 -28.52 2.82 -1.14
N HIS A 68 -28.48 1.98 -0.10
CA HIS A 68 -27.47 2.09 0.95
C HIS A 68 -26.05 1.88 0.40
N LYS A 69 -25.87 0.90 -0.48
CA LYS A 69 -24.59 0.63 -1.14
C LYS A 69 -24.16 1.81 -2.02
N GLU A 70 -25.09 2.41 -2.75
CA GLU A 70 -24.85 3.60 -3.58
C GLU A 70 -24.48 4.81 -2.72
N LYS A 71 -25.21 5.10 -1.64
CA LYS A 71 -24.85 6.16 -0.68
C LYS A 71 -23.45 5.98 -0.09
N VAL A 72 -23.09 4.74 0.27
CA VAL A 72 -21.74 4.42 0.77
C VAL A 72 -20.68 4.60 -0.32
N LEU A 73 -21.01 4.29 -1.58
CA LEU A 73 -20.11 4.50 -2.72
C LEU A 73 -19.95 5.99 -3.04
N GLU A 74 -21.04 6.75 -3.10
CA GLU A 74 -21.08 8.20 -3.33
C GLU A 74 -20.28 8.95 -2.26
N LYS A 75 -20.54 8.68 -0.97
CA LYS A 75 -19.76 9.26 0.13
C LYS A 75 -18.26 8.92 0.06
N ARG A 76 -17.91 7.76 -0.52
CA ARG A 76 -16.50 7.37 -0.78
C ARG A 76 -15.94 7.96 -2.08
N ASN A 77 -16.80 8.48 -2.96
CA ASN A 77 -16.48 9.07 -4.25
C ASN A 77 -16.45 10.60 -4.21
N GLU A 78 -17.09 11.24 -3.21
CA GLU A 78 -17.07 12.70 -2.97
C GLU A 78 -15.64 13.31 -2.94
N GLY A 79 -14.63 12.52 -2.57
CA GLY A 79 -13.22 12.92 -2.60
C GLY A 79 -12.44 12.57 -3.87
N ARG A 80 -13.11 12.29 -5.00
CA ARG A 80 -12.49 11.83 -6.26
C ARG A 80 -12.83 12.79 -7.41
N ALA A 81 -11.94 12.91 -8.41
CA ALA A 81 -12.30 13.58 -9.67
C ALA A 81 -12.37 12.57 -10.82
N ASP A 82 -12.80 13.09 -11.97
CA ASP A 82 -13.09 12.32 -13.18
C ASP A 82 -11.87 11.55 -13.72
N PRO A 83 -12.11 10.42 -14.41
CA PRO A 83 -11.07 9.45 -14.72
C PRO A 83 -10.07 9.97 -15.76
N PRO A 84 -8.76 9.97 -15.49
CA PRO A 84 -7.75 10.05 -16.54
C PRO A 84 -7.58 8.68 -17.23
N GLU A 85 -7.05 8.71 -18.46
CA GLU A 85 -6.84 7.57 -19.33
C GLU A 85 -6.06 6.43 -18.64
N ILE A 86 -6.50 5.20 -18.88
CA ILE A 86 -6.12 4.01 -18.10
C ILE A 86 -4.61 3.76 -18.22
N PRO A 87 -3.86 3.69 -17.10
CA PRO A 87 -2.44 3.37 -17.14
C PRO A 87 -2.21 1.94 -17.64
N PRO A 88 -1.06 1.66 -18.29
CA PRO A 88 -0.76 0.36 -18.92
C PRO A 88 -0.64 -0.81 -17.92
N GLU A 89 -0.42 -0.52 -16.64
CA GLU A 89 -0.31 -1.50 -15.56
C GLU A 89 -1.54 -1.46 -14.64
N ILE A 90 -2.25 -2.58 -14.47
CA ILE A 90 -3.45 -2.67 -13.64
C ILE A 90 -3.35 -3.75 -12.56
N PHE A 91 -4.01 -3.54 -11.43
CA PHE A 91 -4.14 -4.54 -10.37
C PHE A 91 -5.53 -5.15 -10.35
N VAL A 92 -5.59 -6.47 -10.49
CA VAL A 92 -6.82 -7.25 -10.71
C VAL A 92 -7.10 -8.12 -9.50
N LYS A 93 -8.36 -8.11 -9.04
CA LYS A 93 -8.81 -8.91 -7.88
C LYS A 93 -8.96 -10.39 -8.23
N THR A 94 -8.31 -11.26 -7.48
CA THR A 94 -8.46 -12.72 -7.64
C THR A 94 -9.79 -13.20 -7.03
N VAL A 95 -10.57 -13.98 -7.78
CA VAL A 95 -11.88 -14.51 -7.35
C VAL A 95 -11.77 -15.88 -6.65
N GLN A 96 -10.58 -16.46 -6.57
CA GLN A 96 -10.35 -17.78 -5.95
C GLN A 96 -10.77 -17.81 -4.47
N ARG A 97 -11.28 -18.98 -4.02
CA ARG A 97 -11.66 -19.27 -2.63
C ARG A 97 -10.47 -18.96 -1.72
N GLN A 98 -10.70 -18.14 -0.70
CA GLN A 98 -9.66 -17.49 0.11
C GLN A 98 -8.63 -18.49 0.65
N SER A 99 -7.40 -18.38 0.15
CA SER A 99 -6.21 -18.88 0.85
C SER A 99 -5.58 -17.72 1.60
N LYS A 100 -5.23 -17.91 2.88
CA LYS A 100 -4.51 -16.89 3.67
C LYS A 100 -3.12 -16.55 3.12
N THR A 101 -2.57 -17.39 2.23
CA THR A 101 -1.22 -17.24 1.68
C THR A 101 -1.16 -16.57 0.31
N LYS A 102 -2.29 -16.44 -0.41
CA LYS A 102 -2.29 -15.88 -1.77
C LYS A 102 -2.61 -14.37 -1.77
N PRO A 103 -1.91 -13.56 -2.58
CA PRO A 103 -2.23 -12.14 -2.70
C PRO A 103 -3.64 -11.95 -3.25
N LYS A 104 -4.37 -11.01 -2.66
CA LYS A 104 -5.77 -10.69 -3.01
C LYS A 104 -5.88 -10.00 -4.38
N TYR A 105 -4.79 -9.42 -4.86
CA TYR A 105 -4.68 -8.67 -6.11
C TYR A 105 -3.40 -9.07 -6.83
N ASN A 106 -3.48 -9.23 -8.15
CA ASN A 106 -2.34 -9.54 -9.01
C ASN A 106 -2.07 -8.36 -9.95
N LYS A 107 -0.78 -8.09 -10.25
CA LYS A 107 -0.35 -7.10 -11.24
C LYS A 107 -0.52 -7.70 -12.64
N GLU A 108 -1.15 -6.97 -13.56
CA GLU A 108 -1.46 -7.42 -14.93
C GLU A 108 -1.25 -6.27 -15.94
N GLU A 109 -0.80 -6.58 -17.16
CA GLU A 109 -0.54 -5.61 -18.23
C GLU A 109 -1.70 -5.61 -19.25
N VAL A 110 -2.17 -4.41 -19.60
CA VAL A 110 -3.30 -4.22 -20.53
C VAL A 110 -2.79 -4.14 -21.97
N LYS A 111 -3.33 -4.99 -22.85
CA LYS A 111 -3.07 -4.95 -24.30
C LYS A 111 -3.99 -4.00 -25.05
N GLU A 112 -5.28 -4.05 -24.74
CA GLU A 112 -6.30 -3.30 -25.47
C GLU A 112 -7.50 -3.03 -24.55
N VAL A 113 -8.05 -1.81 -24.62
CA VAL A 113 -9.23 -1.41 -23.85
C VAL A 113 -10.39 -1.28 -24.82
N ASN A 114 -11.51 -1.97 -24.54
CA ASN A 114 -12.77 -1.77 -25.23
C ASN A 114 -13.69 -0.89 -24.36
N PRO A 115 -13.89 0.40 -24.72
CA PRO A 115 -14.68 1.35 -23.92
C PRO A 115 -16.17 1.01 -23.89
N GLU A 116 -16.73 0.47 -24.99
CA GLU A 116 -18.16 0.17 -25.13
C GLU A 116 -18.61 -0.97 -24.20
N LEU A 117 -17.77 -2.00 -24.07
CA LEU A 117 -18.08 -3.18 -23.27
C LEU A 117 -17.51 -3.10 -21.85
N LYS A 118 -16.87 -1.98 -21.48
CA LYS A 118 -16.16 -1.79 -20.21
C LYS A 118 -15.22 -2.96 -19.89
N THR A 119 -14.48 -3.44 -20.90
CA THR A 119 -13.54 -4.57 -20.72
C THR A 119 -12.14 -4.25 -21.22
N ALA A 120 -11.12 -4.72 -20.50
CA ALA A 120 -9.72 -4.69 -20.89
C ALA A 120 -9.24 -6.11 -21.20
N LEU A 121 -8.47 -6.26 -22.29
CA LEU A 121 -7.75 -7.47 -22.64
C LEU A 121 -6.36 -7.44 -22.01
N ILE A 122 -5.95 -8.55 -21.41
CA ILE A 122 -4.72 -8.67 -20.62
C ILE A 122 -3.85 -9.77 -21.20
N ILE A 123 -2.53 -9.62 -21.05
CA ILE A 123 -1.56 -10.68 -21.36
C ILE A 123 -1.63 -11.77 -20.28
N PRO A 124 -2.14 -12.98 -20.58
CA PRO A 124 -2.28 -14.02 -19.57
C PRO A 124 -0.90 -14.52 -19.12
N ARG A 125 -0.65 -14.46 -17.80
CA ARG A 125 0.59 -15.00 -17.19
C ARG A 125 0.64 -16.53 -17.16
N HIS A 126 -0.51 -17.19 -17.15
CA HIS A 126 -0.66 -18.65 -17.13
C HIS A 126 -1.88 -19.07 -17.96
N HIS A 127 -1.93 -20.33 -18.38
CA HIS A 127 -3.05 -20.91 -19.16
C HIS A 127 -4.44 -20.78 -18.48
N ASN A 128 -4.47 -20.56 -17.16
CA ASN A 128 -5.70 -20.39 -16.38
C ASN A 128 -6.06 -18.92 -16.08
N THR A 129 -5.28 -17.94 -16.56
CA THR A 129 -5.57 -16.52 -16.34
C THR A 129 -6.63 -16.05 -17.32
N LYS A 130 -7.68 -15.39 -16.84
CA LYS A 130 -8.74 -14.85 -17.70
C LYS A 130 -8.18 -13.69 -18.53
N GLU A 131 -8.24 -13.82 -19.85
CA GLU A 131 -7.73 -12.83 -20.81
C GLU A 131 -8.56 -11.54 -20.84
N LYS A 132 -9.82 -11.61 -20.42
CA LYS A 132 -10.77 -10.49 -20.45
C LYS A 132 -11.20 -10.08 -19.05
N ILE A 133 -11.00 -8.81 -18.71
CA ILE A 133 -11.30 -8.27 -17.39
C ILE A 133 -12.24 -7.08 -17.49
N HIS A 134 -13.29 -7.10 -16.68
CA HIS A 134 -14.22 -5.97 -16.59
C HIS A 134 -13.57 -4.82 -15.82
N LEU A 135 -13.71 -3.59 -16.32
CA LEU A 135 -13.10 -2.39 -15.74
C LEU A 135 -13.43 -2.17 -14.25
N THR A 136 -14.59 -2.62 -13.79
CA THR A 136 -14.97 -2.56 -12.36
C THR A 136 -14.06 -3.38 -11.43
N ASN A 137 -13.32 -4.37 -11.96
CA ASN A 137 -12.37 -5.15 -11.18
C ASN A 137 -10.98 -4.49 -11.08
N ILE A 138 -10.76 -3.43 -11.85
CA ILE A 138 -9.54 -2.61 -11.82
C ILE A 138 -9.70 -1.61 -10.68
N LYS A 139 -8.73 -1.56 -9.78
CA LYS A 139 -8.66 -0.49 -8.79
C LYS A 139 -7.83 0.67 -9.34
N PRO A 140 -8.33 1.91 -9.34
CA PRO A 140 -7.51 3.06 -9.66
C PRO A 140 -6.48 3.32 -8.54
N PRO A 141 -5.31 3.90 -8.86
CA PRO A 141 -4.38 4.41 -7.86
C PRO A 141 -5.04 5.51 -7.01
N ARG A 142 -4.54 5.73 -5.79
CA ARG A 142 -5.06 6.81 -4.92
C ARG A 142 -4.56 8.16 -5.45
N LYS A 143 -5.50 9.02 -5.87
CA LYS A 143 -5.25 10.36 -6.42
C LYS A 143 -4.36 11.27 -5.56
N TYR A 144 -4.47 11.17 -4.22
CA TYR A 144 -3.69 11.98 -3.28
C TYR A 144 -2.16 11.80 -3.43
N TYR A 145 -1.71 10.62 -3.86
CA TYR A 145 -0.27 10.32 -3.87
C TYR A 145 0.47 10.98 -5.03
N GLU A 146 -0.10 10.96 -6.23
CA GLU A 146 0.49 11.62 -7.40
C GLU A 146 0.41 13.14 -7.20
N THR A 147 -0.75 13.69 -6.84
CA THR A 147 -0.89 15.15 -6.66
C THR A 147 0.02 15.74 -5.59
N ALA A 148 0.31 15.03 -4.50
CA ALA A 148 1.18 15.54 -3.45
C ALA A 148 2.66 15.51 -3.86
N VAL A 149 3.09 14.45 -4.55
CA VAL A 149 4.45 14.34 -5.08
C VAL A 149 4.66 15.30 -6.24
N ASP A 150 3.70 15.41 -7.15
CA ASP A 150 3.70 16.37 -8.25
C ASP A 150 3.75 17.80 -7.71
N HIS A 151 2.93 18.12 -6.71
CA HIS A 151 2.99 19.40 -6.03
C HIS A 151 4.37 19.63 -5.45
N ALA A 152 4.97 18.67 -4.73
CA ALA A 152 6.30 18.81 -4.13
C ALA A 152 7.44 18.92 -5.17
N TRP A 153 7.27 18.33 -6.35
CA TRP A 153 8.25 18.36 -7.44
C TRP A 153 8.03 19.48 -8.47
N ASP A 154 7.04 20.33 -8.24
CA ASP A 154 6.83 21.55 -9.00
C ASP A 154 7.96 22.54 -8.72
N ASP A 155 8.78 22.80 -9.74
CA ASP A 155 9.93 23.68 -9.70
C ASP A 155 9.58 25.15 -9.96
N THR A 156 8.32 25.44 -10.33
CA THR A 156 7.81 26.79 -10.55
C THR A 156 7.39 27.49 -9.24
N LEU A 157 7.14 26.69 -8.19
CA LEU A 157 6.76 27.17 -6.86
C LEU A 157 7.98 27.57 -6.02
N ASP A 158 7.75 28.23 -4.88
CA ASP A 158 8.81 28.69 -4.00
C ASP A 158 9.62 27.52 -3.41
N LYS A 159 10.89 27.43 -3.80
CA LYS A 159 11.84 26.42 -3.33
C LYS A 159 12.09 26.44 -1.82
N SER A 160 11.92 27.61 -1.20
CA SER A 160 12.14 27.78 0.24
C SER A 160 10.93 27.37 1.08
N GLU A 161 9.80 27.05 0.44
CA GLU A 161 8.60 26.60 1.11
C GLU A 161 8.89 25.34 1.95
N MET A 162 8.55 25.39 3.23
CA MET A 162 8.66 24.25 4.13
C MET A 162 7.43 23.35 3.95
N LEU A 163 7.66 22.12 3.50
CA LEU A 163 6.62 21.14 3.22
C LEU A 163 6.42 20.19 4.39
N VAL A 164 7.49 19.86 5.13
CA VAL A 164 7.43 18.96 6.29
C VAL A 164 8.32 19.46 7.42
N HIS A 165 7.81 19.42 8.64
CA HIS A 165 8.60 19.64 9.85
C HIS A 165 8.38 18.48 10.84
N LYS A 166 9.41 17.66 11.04
CA LYS A 166 9.38 16.50 11.96
C LYS A 166 10.79 16.18 12.44
N PHE A 167 10.92 15.56 13.61
CA PHE A 167 12.22 15.20 14.22
C PHE A 167 13.17 16.39 14.47
N GLY A 168 12.64 17.62 14.50
CA GLY A 168 13.46 18.83 14.53
C GLY A 168 14.09 19.21 13.18
N LEU A 169 13.83 18.43 12.12
CA LEU A 169 14.26 18.70 10.75
C LEU A 169 13.17 19.46 9.99
N ARG A 170 13.57 20.35 9.09
CA ARG A 170 12.70 21.15 8.22
C ARG A 170 13.01 20.78 6.77
N ILE A 171 12.07 20.11 6.11
CA ILE A 171 12.21 19.72 4.71
C ILE A 171 11.53 20.79 3.86
N THR A 172 12.33 21.42 3.00
CA THR A 172 11.83 22.36 2.01
C THR A 172 11.52 21.67 0.68
N ARG A 173 10.84 22.40 -0.19
CA ARG A 173 10.65 22.02 -1.58
C ARG A 173 11.96 21.75 -2.30
N ASP A 174 12.98 22.59 -2.09
CA ASP A 174 14.31 22.39 -2.68
C ASP A 174 14.91 21.03 -2.31
N ASN A 175 14.79 20.62 -1.03
CA ASN A 175 15.24 19.29 -0.61
C ASN A 175 14.46 18.18 -1.34
N LEU A 176 13.13 18.29 -1.48
CA LEU A 176 12.33 17.25 -2.17
C LEU A 176 12.54 17.23 -3.69
N LEU A 177 12.93 18.34 -4.31
CA LEU A 177 13.35 18.38 -5.72
C LEU A 177 14.59 17.52 -5.97
N SER A 178 15.44 17.30 -4.96
CA SER A 178 16.57 16.37 -5.04
C SER A 178 16.13 14.92 -5.28
N LEU A 179 14.88 14.56 -4.95
CA LEU A 179 14.33 13.23 -5.20
C LEU A 179 13.78 13.08 -6.61
N LYS A 180 13.58 14.17 -7.37
CA LYS A 180 13.17 14.07 -8.78
C LYS A 180 14.21 13.22 -9.57
N PRO A 181 13.78 12.32 -10.47
CA PRO A 181 14.72 11.50 -11.26
C PRO A 181 15.75 12.36 -12.00
N GLY A 182 17.01 11.94 -12.01
CA GLY A 182 18.12 12.71 -12.59
C GLY A 182 18.90 13.57 -11.59
N ASN A 183 18.36 13.79 -10.37
CA ASN A 183 18.99 14.63 -9.36
C ASN A 183 19.69 13.81 -8.26
N TRP A 184 20.78 14.37 -7.74
CA TRP A 184 21.50 13.83 -6.59
C TRP A 184 20.68 14.07 -5.32
N VAL A 185 20.62 13.06 -4.47
CA VAL A 185 19.85 13.14 -3.21
C VAL A 185 20.58 14.05 -2.21
N ASP A 186 19.83 15.01 -1.69
CA ASP A 186 20.27 15.96 -0.68
C ASP A 186 20.45 15.30 0.70
N ASP A 187 21.38 15.82 1.49
CA ASP A 187 21.69 15.26 2.81
C ASP A 187 20.53 15.41 3.80
N MET A 188 19.74 16.48 3.69
CA MET A 188 18.56 16.69 4.52
C MET A 188 17.49 15.61 4.26
N VAL A 189 17.33 15.18 3.01
CA VAL A 189 16.45 14.06 2.63
C VAL A 189 16.94 12.76 3.25
N VAL A 190 18.24 12.48 3.13
CA VAL A 190 18.87 11.29 3.75
C VAL A 190 18.63 11.28 5.25
N ASN A 191 18.92 12.38 5.94
CA ASN A 191 18.79 12.52 7.39
C ASN A 191 17.36 12.30 7.85
N PHE A 192 16.39 12.89 7.16
CA PHE A 192 14.98 12.68 7.45
C PHE A 192 14.55 11.23 7.23
N TYR A 193 15.04 10.59 6.17
CA TYR A 193 14.71 9.20 5.87
C TYR A 193 15.28 8.23 6.93
N MET A 194 16.49 8.47 7.41
CA MET A 194 17.10 7.72 8.52
C MET A 194 16.28 7.83 9.81
N GLU A 195 15.79 9.03 10.16
CA GLU A 195 14.90 9.23 11.30
C GLU A 195 13.55 8.52 11.13
N LEU A 196 13.01 8.46 9.91
CA LEU A 196 11.81 7.67 9.64
C LEU A 196 12.05 6.17 9.88
N ILE A 197 13.21 5.64 9.47
CA ILE A 197 13.56 4.23 9.68
C ILE A 197 13.60 3.91 11.18
N ASP A 198 14.20 4.78 11.97
CA ASP A 198 14.23 4.67 13.44
C ASP A 198 12.87 4.87 14.10
N LEU A 199 12.01 5.74 13.56
CA LEU A 199 10.63 5.83 14.04
C LEU A 199 9.90 4.50 13.82
N ARG A 200 10.01 3.92 12.63
CA ARG A 200 9.36 2.65 12.29
C ARG A 200 9.83 1.49 13.18
N SER A 201 11.12 1.41 13.50
CA SER A 201 11.63 0.36 14.37
C SER A 201 11.17 0.52 15.82
N ARG A 202 10.93 1.76 16.28
CA ARG A 202 10.33 2.05 17.60
C ARG A 202 8.84 1.72 17.66
N GLU A 203 8.10 2.04 16.60
CA GLU A 203 6.64 1.84 16.54
C GLU A 203 6.24 0.38 16.29
N ASN A 204 7.14 -0.44 15.71
CA ASN A 204 6.86 -1.82 15.38
C ASN A 204 7.73 -2.82 16.16
N PRO A 205 7.22 -3.41 17.26
CA PRO A 205 7.96 -4.37 18.08
C PRO A 205 8.38 -5.66 17.37
N THR A 206 7.82 -5.96 16.20
CA THR A 206 8.17 -7.16 15.42
C THR A 206 9.46 -7.01 14.62
N LEU A 207 9.94 -5.77 14.43
CA LEU A 207 11.15 -5.48 13.69
C LEU A 207 12.37 -5.36 14.62
N PRO A 208 13.59 -5.63 14.11
CA PRO A 208 14.81 -5.33 14.84
C PRO A 208 14.89 -3.84 15.20
N THR A 209 15.25 -3.53 16.45
CA THR A 209 15.51 -2.14 16.86
C THR A 209 16.69 -1.58 16.09
N SER A 210 16.51 -0.40 15.48
CA SER A 210 17.55 0.29 14.72
C SER A 210 18.07 1.53 15.44
N PHE A 211 19.25 1.97 15.04
CA PHE A 211 19.72 3.34 15.21
C PHE A 211 20.39 3.80 13.93
N CYS A 212 19.88 4.85 13.31
CA CYS A 212 20.39 5.40 12.07
C CYS A 212 21.05 6.75 12.36
N PHE A 213 22.34 6.85 12.03
CA PHE A 213 23.05 8.12 12.15
C PHE A 213 22.63 9.10 11.07
N ASN A 214 22.82 10.39 11.36
CA ASN A 214 22.80 11.41 10.33
C ASN A 214 24.06 11.32 9.44
N SER A 215 24.03 11.99 8.29
CA SER A 215 25.09 12.05 7.29
C SER A 215 26.38 12.72 7.77
N PHE A 216 26.34 13.47 8.88
CA PHE A 216 27.47 14.27 9.35
C PHE A 216 28.44 13.51 10.24
N LEU A 217 28.08 12.30 10.70
CA LEU A 217 28.95 11.50 11.58
C LEU A 217 30.32 11.27 10.93
N TYR A 218 30.34 10.68 9.73
CA TYR A 218 31.58 10.25 9.10
C TYR A 218 32.48 11.43 8.68
N PRO A 219 31.97 12.50 8.04
CA PRO A 219 32.78 13.70 7.78
C PRO A 219 33.38 14.30 9.06
N SER A 220 32.62 14.32 10.17
CA SER A 220 33.10 14.84 11.46
C SER A 220 34.17 13.95 12.09
N LEU A 221 34.02 12.63 11.96
CA LEU A 221 34.99 11.64 12.42
C LEU A 221 36.32 11.77 11.67
N VAL A 222 36.28 11.89 10.34
CA VAL A 222 37.50 12.07 9.52
C VAL A 222 38.18 13.41 9.85
N ALA A 223 37.41 14.47 10.09
CA ALA A 223 37.96 15.81 10.34
C ALA A 223 38.61 16.01 11.71
N GLY A 224 38.29 15.18 12.72
CA GLY A 224 38.84 15.39 14.07
C GLY A 224 38.71 14.22 15.03
N GLY A 225 38.55 13.00 14.53
CA GLY A 225 38.54 11.78 15.32
C GLY A 225 37.33 11.65 16.25
N TYR A 226 37.44 10.75 17.22
CA TYR A 226 36.37 10.39 18.14
C TYR A 226 35.87 11.58 18.98
N ASP A 227 36.76 12.49 19.38
CA ASP A 227 36.40 13.64 20.22
C ASP A 227 35.36 14.56 19.58
N ARG A 228 35.33 14.67 18.24
CA ARG A 228 34.30 15.44 17.52
C ARG A 228 32.94 14.76 17.49
N VAL A 229 32.92 13.43 17.51
CA VAL A 229 31.69 12.65 17.30
C VAL A 229 31.13 12.02 18.58
N ARG A 230 31.86 12.03 19.70
CA ARG A 230 31.42 11.47 21.00
C ARG A 230 30.05 11.97 21.48
N MET A 231 29.63 13.16 21.04
CA MET A 231 28.35 13.76 21.44
C MET A 231 27.15 13.24 20.64
N PHE A 232 27.36 12.61 19.48
CA PHE A 232 26.30 12.13 18.59
C PHE A 232 25.40 11.10 19.28
N THR A 233 25.99 10.31 20.16
CA THR A 233 25.33 9.22 20.90
C THR A 233 25.21 9.53 22.39
N ARG A 234 25.38 10.79 22.83
CA ARG A 234 25.42 11.14 24.27
C ARG A 234 24.22 10.60 25.06
N ARG A 235 23.02 10.61 24.46
CA ARG A 235 21.75 10.22 25.10
C ARG A 235 21.33 8.78 24.84
N SER A 236 22.08 8.02 24.03
CA SER A 236 21.65 6.71 23.55
C SER A 236 22.83 5.75 23.50
N ASN A 237 22.65 4.55 24.05
CA ASN A 237 23.60 3.46 23.85
C ASN A 237 23.25 2.72 22.55
N ILE A 238 24.06 2.91 21.50
CA ILE A 238 23.82 2.30 20.19
C ILE A 238 24.00 0.78 20.20
N PHE A 239 24.77 0.24 21.14
CA PHE A 239 25.03 -1.22 21.25
C PHE A 239 23.86 -1.99 21.88
N GLU A 240 22.87 -1.30 22.45
CA GLU A 240 21.60 -1.92 22.85
C GLU A 240 20.67 -2.16 21.65
N LYS A 241 21.02 -1.63 20.48
CA LYS A 241 20.25 -1.79 19.26
C LYS A 241 20.70 -3.03 18.52
N SER A 242 19.81 -3.58 17.70
CA SER A 242 20.11 -4.77 16.92
C SER A 242 20.87 -4.39 15.65
N ILE A 243 20.49 -3.27 15.04
CA ILE A 243 21.05 -2.79 13.78
C ILE A 243 21.43 -1.33 13.93
N ILE A 244 22.63 -0.97 13.48
CA ILE A 244 23.08 0.42 13.39
C ILE A 244 23.33 0.73 11.91
N CYS A 245 22.79 1.84 11.42
CA CYS A 245 23.01 2.29 10.04
C CYS A 245 23.83 3.58 10.08
N ILE A 246 24.93 3.60 9.34
CA ILE A 246 25.83 4.75 9.23
C ILE A 246 25.92 5.16 7.76
N PRO A 247 25.20 6.21 7.34
CA PRO A 247 25.35 6.79 6.01
C PRO A 247 26.76 7.40 5.87
N ILE A 248 27.42 7.11 4.76
CA ILE A 248 28.74 7.62 4.45
C ILE A 248 28.63 8.46 3.18
N PHE A 249 29.01 9.73 3.28
CA PHE A 249 29.16 10.62 2.14
C PHE A 249 30.64 10.95 1.96
N GLN A 250 31.22 10.51 0.85
CA GLN A 250 32.62 10.79 0.51
C GLN A 250 32.75 10.88 -1.02
N SER A 251 33.51 11.86 -1.50
CA SER A 251 33.80 12.04 -2.94
C SER A 251 32.54 12.07 -3.83
N ASN A 252 31.48 12.77 -3.38
CA ASN A 252 30.17 12.85 -4.06
C ASN A 252 29.45 11.51 -4.25
N HIS A 253 29.74 10.52 -3.40
CA HIS A 253 29.11 9.22 -3.45
C HIS A 253 28.53 8.84 -2.07
N TRP A 254 27.32 8.28 -2.10
CA TRP A 254 26.63 7.77 -0.92
C TRP A 254 26.82 6.27 -0.80
N THR A 255 27.35 5.84 0.34
CA THR A 255 27.46 4.43 0.72
C THR A 255 26.88 4.20 2.11
N LEU A 256 26.65 2.94 2.48
CA LEU A 256 26.08 2.59 3.78
C LEU A 256 26.96 1.59 4.51
N ILE A 257 27.16 1.84 5.80
CA ILE A 257 27.59 0.79 6.73
C ILE A 257 26.40 0.33 7.57
N VAL A 258 26.24 -0.98 7.64
CA VAL A 258 25.26 -1.64 8.50
C VAL A 258 26.02 -2.48 9.53
N VAL A 259 25.90 -2.11 10.80
CA VAL A 259 26.44 -2.89 11.91
C VAL A 259 25.33 -3.75 12.49
N LYS A 260 25.53 -5.05 12.44
CA LYS A 260 24.67 -6.05 13.08
C LYS A 260 25.29 -6.46 14.40
N VAL A 261 24.76 -5.89 15.49
CA VAL A 261 25.41 -5.96 16.81
C VAL A 261 25.41 -7.38 17.37
N LYS A 262 24.32 -8.14 17.18
CA LYS A 262 24.20 -9.52 17.69
C LYS A 262 25.10 -10.48 16.92
N GLU A 263 25.16 -10.33 15.60
CA GLU A 263 26.00 -11.14 14.72
C GLU A 263 27.48 -10.71 14.75
N LYS A 264 27.81 -9.57 15.38
CA LYS A 264 29.14 -8.95 15.35
C LYS A 264 29.65 -8.73 13.92
N GLN A 265 28.79 -8.24 13.04
CA GLN A 265 29.13 -8.01 11.63
C GLN A 265 29.08 -6.53 11.27
N ILE A 266 30.08 -6.06 10.55
CA ILE A 266 30.13 -4.75 9.91
C ILE A 266 30.03 -4.94 8.41
N ILE A 267 28.91 -4.51 7.83
CA ILE A 267 28.60 -4.73 6.43
C ILE A 267 28.74 -3.40 5.68
N TYR A 268 29.61 -3.37 4.67
CA TYR A 268 29.75 -2.23 3.76
C TYR A 268 28.94 -2.48 2.48
N LEU A 269 28.04 -1.55 2.17
CA LEU A 269 27.12 -1.62 1.04
C LEU A 269 27.35 -0.43 0.11
N ASP A 270 27.70 -0.76 -1.14
CA ASP A 270 28.07 0.19 -2.18
C ASP A 270 27.38 -0.19 -3.49
N SER A 271 26.57 0.73 -4.02
CA SER A 271 25.84 0.55 -5.27
C SER A 271 26.67 0.85 -6.52
N LEU A 272 27.91 1.36 -6.39
CA LEU A 272 28.86 1.65 -7.47
C LEU A 272 30.17 0.85 -7.31
N SER A 273 30.08 -0.48 -7.25
CA SER A 273 31.28 -1.31 -7.18
C SER A 273 31.82 -1.65 -8.58
N GLU A 274 32.99 -1.10 -8.94
CA GLU A 274 33.64 -1.24 -10.26
C GLU A 274 34.02 -2.68 -10.66
N LYS A 275 34.08 -3.64 -9.72
CA LYS A 275 34.52 -5.03 -10.01
C LYS A 275 33.59 -6.07 -9.40
N LYS A 276 32.88 -6.81 -10.25
CA LYS A 276 31.92 -7.86 -9.85
C LYS A 276 32.56 -9.08 -9.16
N ASP A 277 33.85 -9.35 -9.41
CA ASP A 277 34.44 -10.67 -9.08
C ASP A 277 35.64 -10.67 -8.11
N SER A 278 36.07 -9.53 -7.56
CA SER A 278 37.16 -9.53 -6.58
C SER A 278 36.65 -9.46 -5.14
N LYS A 279 36.97 -10.43 -4.29
CA LYS A 279 36.81 -10.34 -2.81
C LYS A 279 37.61 -9.19 -2.18
N ILE A 280 38.33 -8.39 -2.96
CA ILE A 280 39.28 -7.37 -2.52
C ILE A 280 38.55 -6.03 -2.43
N LEU A 281 38.35 -5.54 -1.20
CA LEU A 281 37.86 -4.19 -0.91
C LEU A 281 38.76 -3.15 -1.60
N VAL A 282 38.16 -2.07 -2.12
CA VAL A 282 38.91 -0.93 -2.67
C VAL A 282 39.58 -0.20 -1.49
N ARG A 283 40.78 0.38 -1.72
CA ARG A 283 41.55 1.08 -0.66
C ARG A 283 40.74 2.12 0.09
N GLU A 284 39.88 2.86 -0.61
CA GLU A 284 38.99 3.86 0.01
C GLU A 284 37.98 3.19 0.96
N SER A 285 37.34 2.11 0.54
CA SER A 285 36.46 1.31 1.41
C SER A 285 37.21 0.77 2.64
N THR A 286 38.48 0.37 2.49
CA THR A 286 39.32 -0.03 3.64
C THR A 286 39.51 1.11 4.64
N THR A 287 39.84 2.33 4.18
CA THR A 287 40.01 3.47 5.08
C THR A 287 38.71 3.86 5.81
N ILE A 288 37.57 3.80 5.11
CA ILE A 288 36.26 4.02 5.72
C ILE A 288 36.01 2.99 6.83
N LEU A 289 36.26 1.71 6.54
CA LEU A 289 36.07 0.62 7.49
C LEU A 289 36.99 0.75 8.71
N ASP A 290 38.28 1.08 8.52
CA ASP A 290 39.23 1.26 9.62
C ASP A 290 38.82 2.40 10.56
N ASN A 291 38.34 3.52 10.00
CA ASN A 291 37.81 4.65 10.76
C ASN A 291 36.58 4.24 11.58
N ILE A 292 35.69 3.44 10.99
CA ILE A 292 34.45 3.01 11.63
C ILE A 292 34.71 1.96 12.70
N HIS A 293 35.64 1.02 12.48
CA HIS A 293 36.13 0.11 13.51
C HIS A 293 36.70 0.88 14.70
N SER A 294 37.54 1.88 14.43
CA SER A 294 38.11 2.74 15.48
C SER A 294 37.01 3.49 16.24
N TYR A 295 36.04 4.07 15.53
CA TYR A 295 34.89 4.74 16.15
C TYR A 295 34.09 3.79 17.06
N LEU A 296 33.72 2.60 16.57
CA LEU A 296 32.96 1.64 17.35
C LEU A 296 33.74 1.14 18.57
N ALA A 297 35.05 0.97 18.48
CA ALA A 297 35.88 0.57 19.62
C ALA A 297 35.91 1.64 20.72
N TYR A 298 36.12 2.92 20.36
CA TYR A 298 36.08 4.03 21.32
C TYR A 298 34.69 4.25 21.90
N GLU A 299 33.65 4.19 21.07
CA GLU A 299 32.26 4.35 21.49
C GLU A 299 31.86 3.21 22.43
N TYR A 300 32.25 1.97 22.15
CA TYR A 300 31.98 0.82 23.01
C TYR A 300 32.65 0.97 24.37
N LEU A 301 33.91 1.42 24.39
CA LEU A 301 34.65 1.71 25.61
C LEU A 301 33.96 2.80 26.44
N GLU A 302 33.54 3.91 25.81
CA GLU A 302 32.87 5.02 26.51
C GLU A 302 31.50 4.58 27.08
N LYS A 303 30.75 3.73 26.36
CA LYS A 303 29.40 3.31 26.79
C LYS A 303 29.38 2.15 27.78
N THR A 304 30.32 1.22 27.66
CA THR A 304 30.32 -0.02 28.46
C THR A 304 31.44 -0.08 29.49
N GLY A 305 32.49 0.74 29.35
CA GLY A 305 33.70 0.68 30.15
C GLY A 305 34.63 -0.50 29.79
N VAL A 306 34.29 -1.27 28.75
CA VAL A 306 35.03 -2.46 28.32
C VAL A 306 35.61 -2.25 26.93
N LEU A 307 36.80 -2.80 26.67
CA LEU A 307 37.39 -2.77 25.34
C LEU A 307 36.59 -3.66 24.38
N LEU A 308 36.34 -3.16 23.17
CA LEU A 308 35.70 -3.95 22.13
C LEU A 308 36.68 -5.04 21.68
N ASP A 309 36.23 -6.29 21.75
CA ASP A 309 36.97 -7.43 21.23
C ASP A 309 36.87 -7.46 19.70
N SER A 310 37.78 -6.73 19.03
CA SER A 310 37.78 -6.49 17.59
C SER A 310 38.03 -7.75 16.76
N GLU A 311 38.72 -8.76 17.31
CA GLU A 311 39.01 -10.01 16.59
C GLU A 311 37.74 -10.82 16.29
N ASN A 312 36.71 -10.64 17.11
CA ASN A 312 35.42 -11.30 16.97
C ASN A 312 34.44 -10.58 16.03
N TRP A 313 34.82 -9.45 15.42
CA TRP A 313 33.97 -8.72 14.48
C TRP A 313 34.35 -9.04 13.03
N GLU A 314 33.37 -9.52 12.27
CA GLU A 314 33.56 -9.81 10.86
C GLU A 314 33.21 -8.59 10.01
N THR A 315 34.09 -8.24 9.06
CA THR A 315 33.82 -7.18 8.07
C THR A 315 33.46 -7.78 6.73
N ILE A 316 32.28 -7.43 6.21
CA ILE A 316 31.71 -8.02 5.00
C ILE A 316 31.44 -6.92 3.97
N GLY A 317 32.13 -6.97 2.84
CA GLY A 317 31.75 -6.20 1.65
C GLY A 317 30.81 -7.03 0.77
N ILE A 318 29.52 -6.73 0.76
CA ILE A 318 28.55 -7.49 -0.06
C ILE A 318 28.45 -6.83 -1.44
N ARG A 319 28.88 -7.55 -2.47
CA ARG A 319 28.75 -7.10 -3.87
C ARG A 319 27.58 -7.72 -4.62
N SER A 320 27.00 -8.80 -4.10
CA SER A 320 25.77 -9.42 -4.63
C SER A 320 24.52 -8.64 -4.17
N ILE A 321 24.56 -7.31 -4.34
CA ILE A 321 23.46 -6.38 -4.05
C ILE A 321 23.07 -5.64 -5.33
N PRO A 322 21.85 -5.09 -5.42
CA PRO A 322 21.46 -4.24 -6.54
C PRO A 322 22.49 -3.13 -6.79
N GLN A 323 23.02 -3.06 -8.02
CA GLN A 323 23.97 -2.03 -8.43
C GLN A 323 23.24 -0.97 -9.25
N GLN A 324 23.65 0.28 -9.11
CA GLN A 324 23.13 1.37 -9.93
C GLN A 324 23.81 1.38 -11.29
N SER A 325 23.12 1.92 -12.30
CA SER A 325 23.61 2.07 -13.67
C SER A 325 23.98 3.50 -14.05
N ASN A 326 23.74 4.45 -13.14
CA ASN A 326 23.93 5.89 -13.32
C ASN A 326 24.78 6.47 -12.17
N SER A 327 24.93 7.79 -12.09
CA SER A 327 25.74 8.47 -11.07
C SER A 327 24.91 9.15 -9.97
N ASP A 328 23.60 9.26 -10.14
CA ASP A 328 22.71 10.10 -9.33
C ASP A 328 21.85 9.33 -8.31
N ASP A 329 21.72 8.01 -8.46
CA ASP A 329 20.84 7.21 -7.60
C ASP A 329 21.50 6.67 -6.31
N CYS A 330 22.79 6.90 -6.09
CA CYS A 330 23.52 6.31 -4.94
C CYS A 330 22.85 6.59 -3.60
N GLY A 331 22.34 7.82 -3.39
CA GLY A 331 21.59 8.17 -2.17
C GLY A 331 20.29 7.39 -2.00
N VAL A 332 19.60 7.08 -3.10
CA VAL A 332 18.37 6.27 -3.10
C VAL A 332 18.69 4.82 -2.76
N PHE A 333 19.69 4.23 -3.42
CA PHE A 333 20.15 2.87 -3.12
C PHE A 333 20.56 2.73 -1.65
N MET A 334 21.35 3.68 -1.15
CA MET A 334 21.79 3.76 0.25
C MET A 334 20.59 3.77 1.22
N CYS A 335 19.58 4.63 0.98
CA CYS A 335 18.36 4.68 1.77
C CYS A 335 17.58 3.36 1.74
N GLN A 336 17.48 2.72 0.57
CA GLN A 336 16.79 1.44 0.44
C GLN A 336 17.55 0.30 1.12
N PHE A 337 18.88 0.28 1.03
CA PHE A 337 19.69 -0.69 1.76
C PHE A 337 19.46 -0.58 3.27
N ALA A 338 19.38 0.62 3.82
CA ALA A 338 19.04 0.84 5.23
C ALA A 338 17.62 0.33 5.56
N LYS A 339 16.63 0.67 4.71
CA LYS A 339 15.23 0.26 4.89
C LYS A 339 15.06 -1.26 4.89
N TYR A 340 15.72 -1.98 3.98
CA TYR A 340 15.63 -3.44 3.87
C TYR A 340 16.42 -4.14 4.98
N SER A 341 17.62 -3.63 5.31
CA SER A 341 18.46 -4.18 6.38
C SER A 341 17.71 -4.14 7.72
N THR A 342 17.05 -3.02 8.04
CA THR A 342 16.24 -2.86 9.26
C THR A 342 14.94 -3.67 9.26
N GLN A 343 14.53 -4.25 8.12
CA GLN A 343 13.43 -5.21 8.04
C GLN A 343 13.88 -6.67 8.05
N ALA A 344 15.18 -6.94 8.11
CA ALA A 344 15.76 -8.27 7.90
C ALA A 344 15.28 -8.94 6.59
N LYS A 345 15.10 -8.14 5.53
CA LYS A 345 14.67 -8.63 4.20
C LYS A 345 15.82 -8.58 3.20
N PRO A 346 15.87 -9.53 2.24
CA PRO A 346 16.82 -9.45 1.14
C PRO A 346 16.50 -8.25 0.24
N PHE A 347 17.52 -7.65 -0.37
CA PHE A 347 17.35 -6.54 -1.30
C PHE A 347 16.64 -7.02 -2.58
N SER A 348 15.35 -6.73 -2.69
CA SER A 348 14.49 -7.24 -3.78
C SER A 348 14.07 -6.14 -4.75
N PHE A 349 14.96 -5.19 -5.05
CA PHE A 349 14.70 -4.08 -5.98
C PHE A 349 15.78 -3.97 -7.06
N THR A 350 15.45 -3.31 -8.17
CA THR A 350 16.34 -3.13 -9.33
C THR A 350 16.43 -1.65 -9.72
N SER A 351 17.44 -1.31 -10.54
CA SER A 351 17.65 0.05 -11.06
C SER A 351 16.40 0.60 -11.76
N ASP A 352 15.69 -0.24 -12.53
CA ASP A 352 14.47 0.16 -13.26
C ASP A 352 13.33 0.64 -12.34
N GLN A 353 13.34 0.24 -11.07
CA GLN A 353 12.33 0.63 -10.09
C GLN A 353 12.66 1.95 -9.39
N ILE A 354 13.88 2.47 -9.55
CA ILE A 354 14.37 3.64 -8.80
C ILE A 354 13.52 4.90 -9.05
N PRO A 355 13.06 5.22 -10.28
CA PRO A 355 12.17 6.36 -10.49
C PRO A 355 10.88 6.28 -9.65
N ASN A 356 10.29 5.08 -9.54
CA ASN A 356 9.11 4.86 -8.70
C ASN A 356 9.45 4.91 -7.20
N ILE A 357 10.61 4.37 -6.81
CA ILE A 357 11.10 4.42 -5.44
C ILE A 357 11.34 5.85 -4.99
N ARG A 358 11.86 6.73 -5.86
CA ARG A 358 12.03 8.16 -5.61
C ARG A 358 10.70 8.84 -5.29
N GLY A 359 9.66 8.59 -6.08
CA GLY A 359 8.30 9.08 -5.80
C GLY A 359 7.74 8.52 -4.49
N GLN A 360 7.99 7.24 -4.21
CA GLN A 360 7.59 6.63 -2.95
C GLN A 360 8.31 7.26 -1.75
N MET A 361 9.62 7.53 -1.84
CA MET A 361 10.38 8.19 -0.78
C MET A 361 9.86 9.61 -0.53
N CYS A 362 9.58 10.37 -1.59
CA CYS A 362 8.97 11.70 -1.48
C CYS A 362 7.65 11.63 -0.70
N LEU A 363 6.79 10.68 -1.04
CA LEU A 363 5.53 10.45 -0.33
C LEU A 363 5.73 10.01 1.14
N GLU A 364 6.69 9.12 1.42
CA GLU A 364 7.01 8.67 2.78
C GLU A 364 7.49 9.83 3.65
N ILE A 365 8.23 10.78 3.06
CA ILE A 365 8.66 12.03 3.73
C ILE A 365 7.48 12.97 3.96
N LEU A 366 6.68 13.26 2.93
CA LEU A 366 5.50 14.13 3.01
C LEU A 366 4.48 13.64 4.05
N THR A 367 4.29 12.32 4.14
CA THR A 367 3.38 11.71 5.12
C THR A 367 4.04 11.51 6.49
N GLY A 368 5.36 11.62 6.57
CA GLY A 368 6.15 11.39 7.77
C GLY A 368 6.07 9.94 8.29
N PHE A 369 5.80 8.96 7.42
CA PHE A 369 5.63 7.56 7.78
C PHE A 369 6.20 6.62 6.72
N LEU A 370 6.97 5.62 7.16
CA LEU A 370 7.51 4.56 6.30
C LEU A 370 6.57 3.36 6.24
N ARG A 371 6.29 2.90 5.02
CA ARG A 371 5.51 1.67 4.80
C ARG A 371 6.31 0.38 4.96
#